data_AF-E0S694-F1
#
_entry.id   AF-E0S694-F1
#
_cell.length_a   1.000
_cell.length_b   1.000
_cell.length_c   1.000
_cell.angle_alpha   90.00
_cell.angle_beta   90.00
_cell.angle_gamma   90.00
#
_symmetry.space_group_name_H-M   'P 1'
#
loop_
_entity.id
_entity.type
_entity.pdbx_description
1 polymer ?
#
loop_
_entity_poly.entity_id
_entity_poly.type
_entity_poly.pdbx_seq_one_letter_code
_entity_poly.pdbx_strand_id
1 'polypeptide(L)'
;MKQLGFLKRLVSGQRDLEKTFVEKLLAGDIQDSIELGRMLFPRNPMFLMTSLLLDFLGSPEDEAKKNLLLQSLKNSTIKSNLIWMLYKRGLLIKEMDHYVQRIVFKDFLYYLTLKEAYIHGHPKLLGKETDLECMAFLLDHLDDWDLYQHALNNNIELPRRESLNYEYYLLHRFKEKDKAIELLRSRICFKEIEFISGMVGLENHPDGTIDCLIQLARKGFDEEVLRRAYEIYTKNKSVLNTKMIIAVLISSRKASYLGLALYLSFKHRKDFPENYEIFLIFVFLCRYFCFYPHVLKCLDLMNVRNAQVPNLSFIWSDILFAKGIEDNWKRKEAIDNIQECVNDLNKSIKYFISVGNLAHVVDAIDLARSLKESVILLELKERKIIGTNASNSFHSLLGTRCSYLFEKMTVEKIPKGKCMFLTDFYVSEGCSLEDVKNNGLWNVEEDFIIFFREMEEYWKTINK
;
A
#
# COMPACT_ATOMS: atom_id res chain seq x y z
N MET A 1 26.49 -49.65 12.53
CA MET A 1 26.11 -49.15 11.17
C MET A 1 24.64 -49.40 10.79
N LYS A 2 24.03 -50.58 11.00
CA LYS A 2 22.62 -50.86 10.61
C LYS A 2 21.56 -49.99 11.32
N GLN A 3 21.72 -49.71 12.62
CA GLN A 3 20.80 -48.83 13.38
C GLN A 3 20.84 -47.37 12.91
N LEU A 4 22.01 -46.87 12.50
CA LEU A 4 22.17 -45.52 11.96
C LEU A 4 21.51 -45.38 10.58
N GLY A 5 21.52 -46.45 9.77
CA GLY A 5 20.82 -46.51 8.49
C GLY A 5 19.29 -46.57 8.63
N PHE A 6 18.78 -47.26 9.65
CA PHE A 6 17.35 -47.30 9.97
C PHE A 6 16.84 -45.95 10.49
N LEU A 7 17.58 -45.32 11.42
CA LEU A 7 17.28 -43.98 11.90
C LEU A 7 17.33 -42.94 10.77
N LYS A 8 18.30 -43.02 9.86
CA LYS A 8 18.36 -42.17 8.66
C LYS A 8 17.13 -42.35 7.75
N ARG A 9 16.64 -43.58 7.54
CA ARG A 9 15.44 -43.85 6.72
C ARG A 9 14.14 -43.37 7.38
N LEU A 10 14.03 -43.50 8.70
CA LEU A 10 12.90 -42.95 9.46
C LEU A 10 12.88 -41.43 9.38
N VAL A 11 14.03 -40.79 9.63
CA VAL A 11 14.16 -39.33 9.55
C VAL A 11 13.96 -38.81 8.12
N SER A 12 14.42 -39.54 7.09
CA SER A 12 14.19 -39.16 5.68
C SER A 12 12.71 -39.26 5.31
N GLY A 13 12.05 -40.39 5.58
CA GLY A 13 10.62 -40.55 5.29
C GLY A 13 9.72 -39.56 6.05
N GLN A 14 10.18 -39.04 7.19
CA GLN A 14 9.46 -38.02 7.95
C GLN A 14 9.68 -36.61 7.40
N ARG A 15 10.90 -36.28 6.96
CA ARG A 15 11.16 -35.04 6.22
C ARG A 15 10.36 -35.00 4.91
N ASP A 16 10.17 -36.16 4.29
CA ASP A 16 9.33 -36.32 3.12
C ASP A 16 7.86 -36.06 3.45
N LEU A 17 7.32 -36.61 4.56
CA LEU A 17 5.94 -36.33 5.02
C LEU A 17 5.68 -34.85 5.34
N GLU A 18 6.58 -34.17 6.05
CA GLU A 18 6.43 -32.74 6.35
C GLU A 18 6.47 -31.89 5.07
N LYS A 19 7.31 -32.29 4.10
CA LYS A 19 7.39 -31.62 2.81
C LYS A 19 6.10 -31.82 2.02
N THR A 20 5.62 -33.05 1.91
CA THR A 20 4.35 -33.37 1.24
C THR A 20 3.17 -32.67 1.90
N PHE A 21 3.15 -32.55 3.24
CA PHE A 21 2.15 -31.77 3.94
C PHE A 21 2.13 -30.31 3.47
N VAL A 22 3.28 -29.66 3.41
CA VAL A 22 3.37 -28.24 2.99
C VAL A 22 2.99 -28.09 1.53
N GLU A 23 3.39 -29.03 0.67
CA GLU A 23 3.00 -29.07 -0.74
C GLU A 23 1.46 -29.15 -0.90
N LYS A 24 0.79 -30.01 -0.12
CA LYS A 24 -0.68 -30.14 -0.10
C LYS A 24 -1.38 -28.90 0.44
N LEU A 25 -0.87 -28.34 1.54
CA LEU A 25 -1.37 -27.11 2.13
C LEU A 25 -1.33 -25.94 1.12
N LEU A 26 -0.20 -25.79 0.43
CA LEU A 26 0.01 -24.75 -0.58
C LEU A 26 -0.83 -24.94 -1.85
N ALA A 27 -1.21 -26.18 -2.16
CA ALA A 27 -2.13 -26.51 -3.24
C ALA A 27 -3.61 -26.25 -2.88
N GLY A 28 -3.91 -25.92 -1.61
CA GLY A 28 -5.27 -25.77 -1.12
C GLY A 28 -6.00 -27.10 -0.89
N ASP A 29 -5.26 -28.21 -0.87
CA ASP A 29 -5.79 -29.55 -0.63
C ASP A 29 -5.89 -29.82 0.88
N ILE A 30 -6.89 -29.18 1.49
CA ILE A 30 -7.05 -29.15 2.95
C ILE A 30 -7.38 -30.54 3.53
N GLN A 31 -8.10 -31.40 2.80
CA GLN A 31 -8.43 -32.74 3.31
C GLN A 31 -7.18 -33.63 3.40
N ASP A 32 -6.37 -33.68 2.35
CA ASP A 32 -5.11 -34.42 2.37
C ASP A 32 -4.13 -33.83 3.40
N SER A 33 -4.13 -32.49 3.57
CA SER A 33 -3.30 -31.85 4.61
C SER A 33 -3.77 -32.23 6.03
N ILE A 34 -5.07 -32.40 6.27
CA ILE A 34 -5.60 -32.93 7.53
C ILE A 34 -5.13 -34.37 7.77
N GLU A 35 -5.21 -35.25 6.76
CA GLU A 35 -4.76 -36.64 6.89
C GLU A 35 -3.26 -36.73 7.23
N LEU A 36 -2.43 -36.01 6.48
CA LEU A 36 -0.99 -35.91 6.75
C LEU A 36 -0.71 -35.26 8.12
N GLY A 37 -1.51 -34.25 8.49
CA GLY A 37 -1.45 -33.60 9.80
C GLY A 37 -1.71 -34.58 10.94
N ARG A 38 -2.67 -35.50 10.80
CA ARG A 38 -2.93 -36.56 11.78
C ARG A 38 -1.74 -37.50 11.94
N MET A 39 -1.06 -37.84 10.84
CA MET A 39 0.15 -38.67 10.87
C MET A 39 1.33 -37.95 11.57
N LEU A 40 1.41 -36.62 11.42
CA LEU A 40 2.46 -35.78 12.05
C LEU A 40 2.14 -35.38 13.50
N PHE A 41 0.87 -35.46 13.91
CA PHE A 41 0.38 -34.99 15.21
C PHE A 41 1.16 -35.53 16.43
N PRO A 42 1.56 -36.83 16.50
CA PRO A 42 2.30 -37.34 17.66
C PRO A 42 3.65 -36.65 17.91
N ARG A 43 4.16 -35.90 16.93
CA ARG A 43 5.47 -35.22 16.99
C ARG A 43 5.31 -33.73 17.11
N ASN A 44 4.45 -33.17 16.27
CA ASN A 44 4.17 -31.76 16.27
C ASN A 44 2.68 -31.54 15.97
N PRO A 45 1.87 -31.31 17.01
CA PRO A 45 0.45 -31.03 16.88
C PRO A 45 0.12 -29.86 15.96
N MET A 46 1.05 -28.93 15.77
CA MET A 46 0.84 -27.71 14.97
C MET A 46 0.52 -28.00 13.51
N PHE A 47 0.98 -29.12 12.94
CA PHE A 47 0.65 -29.51 11.56
C PHE A 47 -0.85 -29.77 11.39
N LEU A 48 -1.44 -30.58 12.28
CA LEU A 48 -2.88 -30.81 12.27
C LEU A 48 -3.65 -29.52 12.58
N MET A 49 -3.22 -28.78 13.61
CA MET A 49 -3.88 -27.52 14.00
C MET A 49 -3.90 -26.50 12.86
N THR A 50 -2.82 -26.40 12.08
CA THR A 50 -2.75 -25.51 10.91
C THR A 50 -3.82 -25.86 9.89
N SER A 51 -3.98 -27.16 9.59
CA SER A 51 -4.96 -27.62 8.60
C SER A 51 -6.39 -27.39 9.08
N LEU A 52 -6.67 -27.68 10.36
CA LEU A 52 -7.99 -27.43 10.97
C LEU A 52 -8.31 -25.93 11.05
N LEU A 53 -7.31 -25.09 11.32
CA LEU A 53 -7.45 -23.64 11.30
C LEU A 53 -7.83 -23.16 9.90
N LEU A 54 -7.11 -23.59 8.87
CA LEU A 54 -7.41 -23.20 7.48
C LEU A 54 -8.76 -23.75 7.00
N ASP A 55 -9.13 -24.98 7.39
CA ASP A 55 -10.45 -25.55 7.08
C ASP A 55 -11.59 -24.74 7.71
N PHE A 56 -11.43 -24.37 8.99
CA PHE A 56 -12.36 -23.49 9.70
C PHE A 56 -12.44 -22.10 9.06
N LEU A 57 -11.30 -21.47 8.74
CA LEU A 57 -11.30 -20.15 8.10
C LEU A 57 -11.95 -20.16 6.71
N GLY A 58 -11.92 -21.29 6.01
CA GLY A 58 -12.65 -21.47 4.74
C GLY A 58 -14.16 -21.61 4.89
N SER A 59 -14.66 -21.92 6.10
CA SER A 59 -16.10 -22.03 6.40
C SER A 59 -16.39 -21.70 7.87
N PRO A 60 -16.30 -20.42 8.30
CA PRO A 60 -16.33 -20.06 9.72
C PRO A 60 -17.65 -20.37 10.43
N GLU A 61 -18.76 -20.46 9.69
CA GLU A 61 -20.09 -20.79 10.22
C GLU A 61 -20.30 -22.30 10.44
N ASP A 62 -19.36 -23.15 10.00
CA ASP A 62 -19.44 -24.60 10.18
C ASP A 62 -19.06 -24.98 11.61
N GLU A 63 -20.07 -25.25 12.43
CA GLU A 63 -19.91 -25.65 13.84
C GLU A 63 -19.12 -26.95 14.01
N ALA A 64 -19.15 -27.89 13.06
CA ALA A 64 -18.35 -29.11 13.17
C ALA A 64 -16.85 -28.80 13.04
N LYS A 65 -16.48 -27.98 12.06
CA LYS A 65 -15.08 -27.53 11.86
C LYS A 65 -14.60 -26.68 13.03
N LYS A 66 -15.43 -25.75 13.51
CA LYS A 66 -15.17 -24.94 14.70
C LYS A 66 -14.89 -25.84 15.91
N ASN A 67 -15.76 -26.79 16.20
CA ASN A 67 -15.61 -27.69 17.36
C ASN A 67 -14.35 -28.55 17.26
N LEU A 68 -14.01 -29.05 16.07
CA LEU A 68 -12.76 -29.79 15.82
C LEU A 68 -11.53 -28.92 16.08
N LEU A 69 -11.51 -27.68 15.58
CA LEU A 69 -10.43 -26.73 15.83
C LEU A 69 -10.29 -26.46 17.34
N LEU A 70 -11.39 -26.10 18.02
CA LEU A 70 -11.40 -25.82 19.46
C LEU A 70 -10.90 -27.03 20.28
N GLN A 71 -11.31 -28.24 19.91
CA GLN A 71 -10.82 -29.46 20.55
C GLN A 71 -9.30 -29.62 20.39
N SER A 72 -8.75 -29.31 19.21
CA SER A 72 -7.31 -29.35 18.95
C SER A 72 -6.52 -28.29 19.73
N LEU A 73 -7.17 -27.18 20.10
CA LEU A 73 -6.56 -26.06 20.83
C LEU A 73 -6.48 -26.29 22.34
N LYS A 74 -7.37 -27.10 22.94
CA LYS A 74 -7.54 -27.24 24.40
C LYS A 74 -6.25 -27.49 25.20
N ASN A 75 -5.28 -28.19 24.61
CA ASN A 75 -4.01 -28.55 25.25
C ASN A 75 -2.77 -27.88 24.63
N SER A 76 -2.98 -26.92 23.72
CA SER A 76 -1.89 -26.25 23.00
C SER A 76 -1.62 -24.87 23.58
N THR A 77 -0.34 -24.49 23.61
CA THR A 77 0.05 -23.10 23.86
C THR A 77 -0.25 -22.27 22.60
N ILE A 78 -1.23 -21.38 22.72
CA ILE A 78 -1.60 -20.46 21.64
C ILE A 78 -0.84 -19.15 21.81
N LYS A 79 -0.29 -18.64 20.71
CA LYS A 79 0.37 -17.33 20.67
C LYS A 79 -0.67 -16.21 20.54
N SER A 80 -0.39 -15.06 21.14
CA SER A 80 -1.27 -13.87 21.13
C SER A 80 -1.62 -13.40 19.71
N ASN A 81 -0.73 -13.58 18.73
CA ASN A 81 -0.99 -13.17 17.36
C ASN A 81 -2.07 -14.01 16.66
N LEU A 82 -2.24 -15.29 17.03
CA LEU A 82 -3.36 -16.09 16.54
C LEU A 82 -4.69 -15.57 17.11
N ILE A 83 -4.71 -15.24 18.41
CA ILE A 83 -5.90 -14.71 19.07
C ILE A 83 -6.30 -13.38 18.44
N TRP A 84 -5.33 -12.46 18.28
CA TRP A 84 -5.55 -11.19 17.62
C TRP A 84 -6.08 -11.36 16.18
N MET A 85 -5.47 -12.24 15.38
CA MET A 85 -5.94 -12.52 14.01
C MET A 85 -7.39 -13.02 13.98
N LEU A 86 -7.76 -13.91 14.90
CA LEU A 86 -9.13 -14.42 15.01
C LEU A 86 -10.10 -13.31 15.44
N TYR A 87 -9.73 -12.50 16.44
CA TYR A 87 -10.58 -11.43 16.94
C TYR A 87 -10.77 -10.33 15.92
N LYS A 88 -9.73 -9.95 15.18
CA LYS A 88 -9.81 -8.99 14.06
C LYS A 88 -10.78 -9.44 12.97
N ARG A 89 -10.99 -10.77 12.83
CA ARG A 89 -11.99 -11.36 11.92
C ARG A 89 -13.36 -11.55 12.57
N GLY A 90 -13.55 -11.12 13.82
CA GLY A 90 -14.78 -11.36 14.59
C GLY A 90 -15.00 -12.81 15.03
N LEU A 91 -13.96 -13.66 15.01
CA LEU A 91 -14.07 -15.10 15.21
C LEU A 91 -13.57 -15.54 16.59
N LEU A 92 -14.27 -16.53 17.17
CA LEU A 92 -13.88 -17.24 18.41
C LEU A 92 -13.61 -16.33 19.62
N ILE A 93 -14.27 -15.17 19.70
CA ILE A 93 -13.98 -14.18 20.75
C ILE A 93 -14.28 -14.70 22.15
N LYS A 94 -15.42 -15.39 22.33
CA LYS A 94 -15.76 -15.96 23.63
C LYS A 94 -14.89 -17.17 23.95
N GLU A 95 -14.59 -17.97 22.93
CA GLU A 95 -13.90 -19.23 23.07
C GLU A 95 -12.40 -19.07 23.36
N MET A 96 -11.79 -17.93 23.00
CA MET A 96 -10.38 -17.65 23.27
C MET A 96 -10.12 -16.78 24.51
N ASP A 97 -11.15 -16.30 25.20
CA ASP A 97 -11.03 -15.42 26.38
C ASP A 97 -10.04 -15.96 27.42
N HIS A 98 -10.17 -17.24 27.79
CA HIS A 98 -9.29 -17.84 28.80
C HIS A 98 -7.82 -17.88 28.36
N TYR A 99 -7.51 -17.83 27.06
CA TYR A 99 -6.14 -17.68 26.58
C TYR A 99 -5.65 -16.24 26.73
N VAL A 100 -6.51 -15.25 26.46
CA VAL A 100 -6.18 -13.82 26.65
C VAL A 100 -5.84 -13.54 28.11
N GLN A 101 -6.65 -14.06 29.05
CA GLN A 101 -6.42 -13.89 30.50
C GLN A 101 -5.10 -14.50 30.99
N ARG A 102 -4.55 -15.48 30.25
CA ARG A 102 -3.27 -16.15 30.57
C ARG A 102 -2.05 -15.44 29.96
N ILE A 103 -2.24 -14.39 29.15
CA ILE A 103 -1.12 -13.63 28.59
C ILE A 103 -0.42 -12.87 29.73
N VAL A 104 0.80 -13.30 30.04
CA VAL A 104 1.61 -12.71 31.12
C VAL A 104 2.16 -11.34 30.72
N PHE A 105 2.60 -11.19 29.47
CA PHE A 105 3.23 -9.97 28.98
C PHE A 105 2.21 -9.12 28.22
N LYS A 106 1.82 -7.99 28.83
CA LYS A 106 0.84 -7.04 28.27
C LYS A 106 1.51 -6.05 27.34
N ASP A 107 1.96 -6.55 26.20
CA ASP A 107 2.53 -5.73 25.13
C ASP A 107 1.47 -5.09 24.24
N PHE A 108 1.92 -4.39 23.21
CA PHE A 108 1.07 -3.78 22.19
C PHE A 108 0.06 -4.77 21.57
N LEU A 109 0.46 -6.03 21.34
CA LEU A 109 -0.40 -7.04 20.73
C LEU A 109 -1.50 -7.53 21.68
N TYR A 110 -1.23 -7.58 22.97
CA TYR A 110 -2.25 -7.79 24.00
C TYR A 110 -3.33 -6.72 23.93
N TYR A 111 -2.95 -5.44 23.90
CA TYR A 111 -3.93 -4.35 23.82
C TYR A 111 -4.68 -4.36 22.49
N LEU A 112 -4.01 -4.69 21.37
CA LEU A 112 -4.70 -4.86 20.08
C LEU A 112 -5.75 -5.97 20.15
N THR A 113 -5.45 -7.07 20.85
CA THR A 113 -6.43 -8.15 21.06
C THR A 113 -7.64 -7.65 21.84
N LEU A 114 -7.44 -6.89 22.92
CA LEU A 114 -8.55 -6.30 23.68
C LEU A 114 -9.34 -5.27 22.87
N LYS A 115 -8.67 -4.49 22.02
CA LYS A 115 -9.31 -3.54 21.08
C LYS A 115 -10.31 -4.26 20.19
N GLU A 116 -9.87 -5.30 19.48
CA GLU A 116 -10.75 -6.05 18.57
C GLU A 116 -11.92 -6.67 19.34
N ALA A 117 -11.65 -7.24 20.53
CA ALA A 117 -12.71 -7.84 21.35
C ALA A 117 -13.76 -6.81 21.78
N TYR A 118 -13.33 -5.61 22.20
CA TYR A 118 -14.21 -4.50 22.58
C TYR A 118 -15.07 -4.06 21.40
N ILE A 119 -14.45 -3.78 20.24
CA ILE A 119 -15.14 -3.33 19.02
C ILE A 119 -16.19 -4.35 18.57
N HIS A 120 -15.91 -5.64 18.72
CA HIS A 120 -16.85 -6.72 18.42
C HIS A 120 -17.89 -7.00 19.52
N GLY A 121 -18.03 -6.14 20.53
CA GLY A 121 -19.11 -6.22 21.52
C GLY A 121 -18.81 -7.10 22.73
N HIS A 122 -17.53 -7.29 23.07
CA HIS A 122 -17.11 -8.04 24.26
C HIS A 122 -16.37 -7.17 25.30
N PRO A 123 -16.98 -6.08 25.79
CA PRO A 123 -16.32 -5.13 26.70
C PRO A 123 -15.93 -5.72 28.05
N LYS A 124 -16.62 -6.78 28.48
CA LYS A 124 -16.35 -7.47 29.76
C LYS A 124 -14.92 -8.00 29.85
N LEU A 125 -14.28 -8.27 28.72
CA LEU A 125 -12.88 -8.74 28.65
C LEU A 125 -11.88 -7.71 29.17
N LEU A 126 -12.25 -6.42 29.19
CA LEU A 126 -11.40 -5.34 29.69
C LEU A 126 -11.49 -5.18 31.20
N GLY A 127 -12.50 -5.77 31.85
CA GLY A 127 -12.74 -5.61 33.28
C GLY A 127 -13.07 -4.17 33.70
N LYS A 128 -13.72 -3.41 32.81
CA LYS A 128 -14.20 -2.04 33.06
C LYS A 128 -15.72 -1.99 33.11
N GLU A 129 -16.28 -1.03 33.82
CA GLU A 129 -17.73 -0.98 34.10
C GLU A 129 -18.50 -0.22 33.02
N THR A 130 -17.88 0.79 32.43
CA THR A 130 -18.52 1.65 31.42
C THR A 130 -17.79 1.65 30.08
N ASP A 131 -18.50 1.96 29.00
CA ASP A 131 -17.90 2.13 27.68
C ASP A 131 -16.85 3.23 27.64
N LEU A 132 -17.08 4.32 28.38
CA LEU A 132 -16.11 5.41 28.48
C LEU A 132 -14.81 4.95 29.15
N GLU A 133 -14.90 4.15 30.21
CA GLU A 133 -13.72 3.56 30.87
C GLU A 133 -12.99 2.56 29.97
N CYS A 134 -13.73 1.70 29.25
CA CYS A 134 -13.16 0.79 28.26
C CYS A 134 -12.35 1.57 27.21
N MET A 135 -12.99 2.59 26.63
CA MET A 135 -12.39 3.45 25.60
C MET A 135 -11.18 4.21 26.12
N ALA A 136 -11.27 4.83 27.29
CA ALA A 136 -10.15 5.56 27.88
C ALA A 136 -8.96 4.63 28.16
N PHE A 137 -9.22 3.45 28.75
CA PHE A 137 -8.20 2.45 29.01
C PHE A 137 -7.50 1.98 27.73
N LEU A 138 -8.25 1.68 26.67
CA LEU A 138 -7.65 1.27 25.39
C LEU A 138 -6.84 2.42 24.76
N LEU A 139 -7.38 3.63 24.73
CA LEU A 139 -6.71 4.80 24.15
C LEU A 139 -5.45 5.24 24.91
N ASP A 140 -5.33 4.92 26.21
CA ASP A 140 -4.10 5.14 26.98
C ASP A 140 -2.95 4.22 26.52
N HIS A 141 -3.27 3.10 25.87
CA HIS A 141 -2.30 2.11 25.42
C HIS A 141 -2.21 2.00 23.89
N LEU A 142 -3.26 2.44 23.17
CA LEU A 142 -3.44 2.35 21.73
C LEU A 142 -4.10 3.61 21.21
N ASP A 143 -3.30 4.55 20.70
CA ASP A 143 -3.82 5.67 19.93
C ASP A 143 -4.19 5.20 18.50
N ASP A 144 -5.19 4.32 18.40
CA ASP A 144 -5.63 3.65 17.16
C ASP A 144 -6.93 4.26 16.64
N TRP A 145 -6.99 4.58 15.33
CA TRP A 145 -8.15 5.20 14.69
C TRP A 145 -9.45 4.39 14.83
N ASP A 146 -9.37 3.06 14.83
CA ASP A 146 -10.56 2.20 14.91
C ASP A 146 -11.37 2.45 16.19
N LEU A 147 -10.68 2.83 17.28
CA LEU A 147 -11.30 3.20 18.56
C LEU A 147 -12.07 4.52 18.43
N TYR A 148 -11.46 5.54 17.83
CA TYR A 148 -12.13 6.81 17.59
C TYR A 148 -13.34 6.65 16.67
N GLN A 149 -13.22 5.82 15.62
CA GLN A 149 -14.34 5.49 14.74
C GLN A 149 -15.46 4.77 15.50
N HIS A 150 -15.12 3.82 16.37
CA HIS A 150 -16.10 3.17 17.24
C HIS A 150 -16.81 4.16 18.17
N ALA A 151 -16.08 5.11 18.77
CA ALA A 151 -16.67 6.15 19.60
C ALA A 151 -17.62 7.07 18.82
N LEU A 152 -17.27 7.46 17.58
CA LEU A 152 -18.15 8.23 16.70
C LEU A 152 -19.44 7.47 16.39
N ASN A 153 -19.32 6.20 16.01
CA ASN A 153 -20.47 5.35 15.64
C ASN A 153 -21.44 5.12 16.81
N ASN A 154 -20.92 5.10 18.05
CA ASN A 154 -21.71 4.87 19.27
C ASN A 154 -21.97 6.16 20.07
N ASN A 155 -21.66 7.34 19.51
CA ASN A 155 -21.83 8.65 20.14
C ASN A 155 -21.16 8.79 21.53
N ILE A 156 -20.02 8.13 21.73
CA ILE A 156 -19.22 8.21 22.96
C ILE A 156 -18.39 9.50 22.93
N GLU A 157 -18.49 10.32 23.96
CA GLU A 157 -17.67 11.52 24.13
C GLU A 157 -16.34 11.18 24.80
N LEU A 158 -15.24 11.41 24.09
CA LEU A 158 -13.92 11.05 24.58
C LEU A 158 -13.27 12.21 25.35
N PRO A 159 -12.49 11.91 26.41
CA PRO A 159 -11.72 12.92 27.10
C PRO A 159 -10.63 13.50 26.19
N ARG A 160 -10.20 14.74 26.48
CA ARG A 160 -9.15 15.42 25.72
C ARG A 160 -7.85 14.63 25.72
N ARG A 161 -7.26 14.46 24.53
CA ARG A 161 -5.97 13.81 24.30
C ARG A 161 -5.11 14.64 23.37
N GLU A 162 -3.79 14.53 23.52
CA GLU A 162 -2.81 15.18 22.65
C GLU A 162 -2.37 14.20 21.57
N SER A 163 -3.25 13.91 20.61
CA SER A 163 -2.92 13.03 19.49
C SER A 163 -3.60 13.45 18.19
N LEU A 164 -2.95 13.10 17.07
CA LEU A 164 -3.49 13.36 15.73
C LEU A 164 -4.85 12.69 15.52
N ASN A 165 -5.00 11.45 15.99
CA ASN A 165 -6.26 10.72 15.86
C ASN A 165 -7.39 11.37 16.66
N TYR A 166 -7.08 11.94 17.83
CA TYR A 166 -8.05 12.72 18.60
C TYR A 166 -8.46 14.01 17.90
N GLU A 167 -7.52 14.71 17.26
CA GLU A 167 -7.84 15.90 16.46
C GLU A 167 -8.78 15.57 15.28
N TYR A 168 -8.53 14.45 14.58
CA TYR A 168 -9.44 13.95 13.55
C TYR A 168 -10.80 13.56 14.11
N TYR A 169 -10.86 12.90 15.28
CA TYR A 169 -12.11 12.59 15.98
C TYR A 169 -12.94 13.86 16.26
N LEU A 170 -12.30 14.91 16.78
CA LEU A 170 -12.96 16.20 17.03
C LEU A 170 -13.48 16.81 15.73
N LEU A 171 -12.69 16.77 14.66
CA LEU A 171 -13.11 17.28 13.36
C LEU A 171 -14.34 16.52 12.82
N HIS A 172 -14.35 15.19 12.93
CA HIS A 172 -15.49 14.36 12.51
C HIS A 172 -16.75 14.62 13.34
N ARG A 173 -16.61 14.78 14.66
CA ARG A 173 -17.73 15.01 15.59
C ARG A 173 -18.35 16.40 15.41
N PHE A 174 -17.51 17.44 15.33
CA PHE A 174 -17.98 18.83 15.38
C PHE A 174 -18.06 19.51 14.02
N LYS A 175 -17.25 19.09 13.04
CA LYS A 175 -17.17 19.68 11.68
C LYS A 175 -16.95 21.20 11.67
N GLU A 176 -16.23 21.70 12.66
CA GLU A 176 -15.94 23.13 12.81
C GLU A 176 -14.81 23.57 11.87
N LYS A 177 -15.02 24.69 11.17
CA LYS A 177 -14.02 25.24 10.24
C LYS A 177 -12.75 25.72 10.94
N ASP A 178 -12.87 26.32 12.13
CA ASP A 178 -11.71 26.83 12.87
C ASP A 178 -10.77 25.70 13.29
N LYS A 179 -11.31 24.56 13.72
CA LYS A 179 -10.53 23.35 13.99
C LYS A 179 -9.84 22.81 12.75
N ALA A 180 -10.51 22.81 11.60
CA ALA A 180 -9.90 22.41 10.33
C ALA A 180 -8.72 23.33 9.97
N ILE A 181 -8.87 24.65 10.14
CA ILE A 181 -7.81 25.63 9.90
C ILE A 181 -6.61 25.35 10.81
N GLU A 182 -6.84 25.14 12.11
CA GLU A 182 -5.76 24.82 13.05
C GLU A 182 -5.04 23.52 12.65
N LEU A 183 -5.81 22.47 12.34
CA LEU A 183 -5.29 21.15 11.98
C LEU A 183 -4.39 21.20 10.73
N LEU A 184 -4.78 22.00 9.74
CA LEU A 184 -4.08 22.10 8.46
C LEU A 184 -2.70 22.76 8.59
N ARG A 185 -2.46 23.61 9.59
CA ARG A 185 -1.18 24.37 9.75
C ARG A 185 0.07 23.49 9.76
N SER A 186 -0.04 22.24 10.20
CA SER A 186 1.08 21.30 10.31
C SER A 186 1.06 20.18 9.27
N ARG A 187 0.16 20.24 8.26
CA ARG A 187 -0.01 19.17 7.26
C ARG A 187 0.78 19.48 5.99
N ILE A 188 1.48 18.46 5.50
CA ILE A 188 2.27 18.52 4.25
C ILE A 188 1.76 17.52 3.19
N CYS A 189 0.80 16.67 3.56
CA CYS A 189 0.22 15.66 2.69
C CYS A 189 -1.01 16.22 1.95
N PHE A 190 -1.00 16.17 0.62
CA PHE A 190 -2.10 16.69 -0.21
C PHE A 190 -3.41 15.96 0.07
N LYS A 191 -3.36 14.63 0.20
CA LYS A 191 -4.53 13.80 0.50
C LYS A 191 -5.20 14.23 1.81
N GLU A 192 -4.40 14.49 2.84
CA GLU A 192 -4.90 14.94 4.14
C GLU A 192 -5.48 16.35 4.06
N ILE A 193 -4.81 17.26 3.37
CA ILE A 193 -5.28 18.64 3.17
C ILE A 193 -6.62 18.66 2.42
N GLU A 194 -6.74 17.91 1.33
CA GLU A 194 -7.99 17.76 0.56
C GLU A 194 -9.09 17.12 1.42
N PHE A 195 -8.76 16.09 2.20
CA PHE A 195 -9.71 15.42 3.07
C PHE A 195 -10.26 16.34 4.17
N ILE A 196 -9.38 17.01 4.93
CA ILE A 196 -9.76 17.92 6.02
C ILE A 196 -10.57 19.10 5.48
N SER A 197 -10.09 19.74 4.41
CA SER A 197 -10.79 20.89 3.81
C SER A 197 -12.15 20.50 3.22
N GLY A 198 -12.23 19.35 2.56
CA GLY A 198 -13.48 18.81 2.02
C GLY A 198 -14.50 18.46 3.10
N MET A 199 -14.06 17.93 4.25
CA MET A 199 -14.93 17.50 5.34
C MET A 199 -15.79 18.64 5.92
N VAL A 200 -15.25 19.85 5.98
CA VAL A 200 -15.92 21.05 6.54
C VAL A 200 -16.33 22.07 5.46
N GLY A 201 -16.12 21.74 4.18
CA GLY A 201 -16.35 22.66 3.07
C GLY A 201 -15.52 23.94 3.17
N LEU A 202 -14.25 23.83 3.58
CA LEU A 202 -13.34 24.97 3.75
C LEU A 202 -13.06 25.62 2.39
N GLU A 203 -13.21 26.95 2.31
CA GLU A 203 -13.10 27.68 1.05
C GLU A 203 -11.76 28.39 0.88
N ASN A 204 -11.10 28.73 1.99
CA ASN A 204 -9.85 29.45 2.02
C ASN A 204 -9.06 29.07 3.28
N HIS A 205 -7.78 29.44 3.30
CA HIS A 205 -6.94 29.27 4.49
C HIS A 205 -5.99 30.46 4.67
N PRO A 206 -5.64 30.85 5.91
CA PRO A 206 -4.71 31.97 6.14
C PRO A 206 -3.30 31.75 5.60
N ASP A 207 -2.81 30.51 5.64
CA ASP A 207 -1.56 30.12 4.98
C ASP A 207 -1.76 30.02 3.46
N GLY A 208 -0.95 30.78 2.71
CA GLY A 208 -1.10 30.90 1.26
C GLY A 208 -0.83 29.61 0.48
N THR A 209 0.06 28.74 0.97
CA THR A 209 0.34 27.45 0.35
C THR A 209 -0.87 26.54 0.49
N ILE A 210 -1.40 26.41 1.70
CA ILE A 210 -2.60 25.61 1.97
C ILE A 210 -3.81 26.19 1.23
N ASP A 211 -3.97 27.52 1.17
CA ASP A 211 -5.03 28.14 0.38
C ASP A 211 -4.95 27.74 -1.09
N CYS A 212 -3.78 27.83 -1.71
CA CYS A 212 -3.59 27.41 -3.11
C CYS A 212 -3.96 25.93 -3.32
N LEU A 213 -3.61 25.04 -2.37
CA LEU A 213 -3.98 23.62 -2.43
C LEU A 213 -5.50 23.41 -2.32
N ILE A 214 -6.17 24.14 -1.44
CA ILE A 214 -7.65 24.12 -1.31
C ILE A 214 -8.31 24.63 -2.59
N GLN A 215 -7.83 25.74 -3.15
CA GLN A 215 -8.35 26.28 -4.42
C GLN A 215 -8.14 25.29 -5.56
N LEU A 216 -6.97 24.67 -5.65
CA LEU A 216 -6.63 23.65 -6.65
C LEU A 216 -7.58 22.45 -6.56
N ALA A 217 -7.80 21.91 -5.36
CA ALA A 217 -8.69 20.77 -5.15
C ALA A 217 -10.13 21.09 -5.60
N ARG A 218 -10.63 22.27 -5.19
CA ARG A 218 -12.02 22.71 -5.46
C ARG A 218 -12.24 23.06 -6.93
N LYS A 219 -11.43 23.98 -7.48
CA LYS A 219 -11.65 24.60 -8.79
C LYS A 219 -10.84 23.96 -9.92
N GLY A 220 -9.80 23.21 -9.59
CA GLY A 220 -8.83 22.73 -10.58
C GLY A 220 -7.82 23.81 -10.95
N PHE A 221 -7.23 23.68 -12.14
CA PHE A 221 -6.28 24.65 -12.67
C PHE A 221 -6.94 26.01 -12.93
N ASP A 222 -6.24 27.08 -12.59
CA ASP A 222 -6.61 28.46 -12.85
C ASP A 222 -5.35 29.34 -12.88
N GLU A 223 -5.32 30.37 -13.72
CA GLU A 223 -4.12 31.21 -13.92
C GLU A 223 -3.80 32.07 -12.69
N GLU A 224 -4.81 32.53 -11.94
CA GLU A 224 -4.60 33.24 -10.68
C GLU A 224 -4.01 32.30 -9.61
N VAL A 225 -4.46 31.04 -9.57
CA VAL A 225 -3.86 30.01 -8.71
C VAL A 225 -2.40 29.75 -9.09
N LEU A 226 -2.09 29.64 -10.39
CA LEU A 226 -0.71 29.49 -10.87
C LEU A 226 0.18 30.66 -10.49
N ARG A 227 -0.29 31.90 -10.69
CA ARG A 227 0.46 33.11 -10.30
C ARG A 227 0.78 33.11 -8.81
N ARG A 228 -0.22 32.86 -7.95
CA ARG A 228 -0.02 32.81 -6.50
C ARG A 228 0.93 31.69 -6.09
N ALA A 229 0.75 30.49 -6.65
CA ALA A 229 1.63 29.36 -6.38
C ALA A 229 3.09 29.67 -6.78
N TYR A 230 3.30 30.35 -7.90
CA TYR A 230 4.61 30.79 -8.37
C TYR A 230 5.25 31.81 -7.42
N GLU A 231 4.50 32.82 -6.98
CA GLU A 231 4.97 33.83 -6.01
C GLU A 231 5.35 33.19 -4.66
N ILE A 232 4.59 32.21 -4.19
CA ILE A 232 4.89 31.48 -2.95
C ILE A 232 6.16 30.63 -3.12
N TYR A 233 6.27 29.87 -4.21
CA TYR A 233 7.41 29.03 -4.50
C TYR A 233 8.71 29.84 -4.66
N THR A 234 8.66 30.99 -5.33
CA THR A 234 9.84 31.86 -5.53
C THR A 234 10.34 32.47 -4.22
N LYS A 235 9.44 32.77 -3.27
CA LYS A 235 9.79 33.24 -1.92
C LYS A 235 10.37 32.13 -1.04
N ASN A 236 9.82 30.92 -1.11
CA ASN A 236 10.26 29.79 -0.31
C ASN A 236 10.15 28.47 -1.09
N LYS A 237 11.30 27.87 -1.42
CA LYS A 237 11.40 26.61 -2.17
C LYS A 237 11.37 25.39 -1.23
N SER A 238 10.40 25.33 -0.32
CA SER A 238 10.17 24.16 0.52
C SER A 238 9.67 22.97 -0.32
N VAL A 239 9.74 21.75 0.24
CA VAL A 239 9.16 20.54 -0.40
C VAL A 239 7.69 20.77 -0.75
N LEU A 240 6.89 21.27 0.20
CA LEU A 240 5.45 21.48 0.00
C LEU A 240 5.18 22.52 -1.09
N ASN A 241 5.89 23.65 -1.08
CA ASN A 241 5.70 24.70 -2.08
C ASN A 241 6.12 24.25 -3.47
N THR A 242 7.18 23.43 -3.55
CA THR A 242 7.63 22.81 -4.81
C THR A 242 6.60 21.80 -5.32
N LYS A 243 6.06 20.93 -4.45
CA LYS A 243 4.96 20.01 -4.80
C LYS A 243 3.72 20.78 -5.27
N MET A 244 3.37 21.87 -4.59
CA MET A 244 2.21 22.71 -4.91
C MET A 244 2.32 23.29 -6.32
N ILE A 245 3.42 23.98 -6.66
CA ILE A 245 3.55 24.56 -8.00
C ILE A 245 3.56 23.47 -9.08
N ILE A 246 4.20 22.33 -8.82
CA ILE A 246 4.18 21.17 -9.74
C ILE A 246 2.75 20.63 -9.90
N ALA A 247 1.98 20.51 -8.83
CA ALA A 247 0.60 20.05 -8.87
C ALA A 247 -0.30 21.01 -9.67
N VAL A 248 -0.15 22.32 -9.48
CA VAL A 248 -0.89 23.31 -10.26
C VAL A 248 -0.58 23.14 -11.76
N LEU A 249 0.70 23.03 -12.13
CA LEU A 249 1.10 22.80 -13.53
C LEU A 249 0.51 21.50 -14.10
N ILE A 250 0.58 20.39 -13.36
CA ILE A 250 0.03 19.09 -13.79
C ILE A 250 -1.49 19.18 -13.97
N SER A 251 -2.20 19.82 -13.04
CA SER A 251 -3.66 19.92 -13.07
C SER A 251 -4.20 20.62 -14.31
N SER A 252 -3.38 21.45 -14.98
CA SER A 252 -3.76 22.16 -16.20
C SER A 252 -4.01 21.24 -17.39
N ARG A 253 -3.37 20.05 -17.38
CA ARG A 253 -3.34 19.12 -18.51
C ARG A 253 -2.84 19.73 -19.83
N LYS A 254 -2.18 20.89 -19.80
CA LYS A 254 -1.53 21.49 -20.97
C LYS A 254 -0.15 20.86 -21.15
N ALA A 255 0.18 20.48 -22.38
CA ALA A 255 1.43 19.79 -22.71
C ALA A 255 2.68 20.61 -22.27
N SER A 256 2.69 21.91 -22.56
CA SER A 256 3.76 22.82 -22.15
C SER A 256 3.94 22.91 -20.64
N TYR A 257 2.84 22.99 -19.87
CA TYR A 257 2.89 23.03 -18.41
C TYR A 257 3.31 21.69 -17.80
N LEU A 258 3.01 20.55 -18.43
CA LEU A 258 3.61 19.28 -18.05
C LEU A 258 5.12 19.24 -18.30
N GLY A 259 5.59 19.86 -19.39
CA GLY A 259 7.02 20.05 -19.63
C GLY A 259 7.68 20.90 -18.53
N LEU A 260 7.00 21.94 -18.04
CA LEU A 260 7.47 22.75 -16.91
C LEU A 260 7.42 22.00 -15.58
N ALA A 261 6.41 21.17 -15.35
CA ALA A 261 6.35 20.29 -14.18
C ALA A 261 7.53 19.28 -14.20
N LEU A 262 7.86 18.75 -15.38
CA LEU A 262 9.03 17.89 -15.59
C LEU A 262 10.33 18.65 -15.33
N TYR A 263 10.44 19.92 -15.76
CA TYR A 263 11.58 20.77 -15.45
C TYR A 263 11.75 21.03 -13.95
N LEU A 264 10.69 21.46 -13.26
CA LEU A 264 10.76 21.75 -11.82
C LEU A 264 11.07 20.51 -10.99
N SER A 265 10.42 19.39 -11.30
CA SER A 265 10.71 18.11 -10.64
C SER A 265 12.13 17.63 -10.94
N PHE A 266 12.62 17.80 -12.18
CA PHE A 266 14.02 17.54 -12.53
C PHE A 266 14.94 18.39 -11.66
N LYS A 267 14.79 19.71 -11.69
CA LYS A 267 15.64 20.66 -10.95
C LYS A 267 15.73 20.31 -9.46
N HIS A 268 14.61 20.01 -8.83
CA HIS A 268 14.53 19.80 -7.37
C HIS A 268 14.67 18.35 -6.90
N ARG A 269 14.83 17.37 -7.80
CA ARG A 269 14.84 15.94 -7.42
C ARG A 269 15.94 15.53 -6.43
N LYS A 270 16.98 16.36 -6.27
CA LYS A 270 18.11 16.11 -5.36
C LYS A 270 18.18 17.10 -4.20
N ASP A 271 17.32 18.11 -4.18
CA ASP A 271 17.37 19.19 -3.19
C ASP A 271 16.79 18.74 -1.83
N PHE A 272 16.02 17.66 -1.82
CA PHE A 272 15.31 17.14 -0.66
C PHE A 272 15.70 15.68 -0.39
N PRO A 273 16.91 15.40 0.12
CA PRO A 273 17.41 14.03 0.28
C PRO A 273 16.55 13.18 1.25
N GLU A 274 15.88 13.81 2.21
CA GLU A 274 14.98 13.14 3.16
C GLU A 274 13.55 12.96 2.62
N ASN A 275 13.20 13.58 1.49
CA ASN A 275 11.88 13.48 0.87
C ASN A 275 12.01 13.08 -0.60
N TYR A 276 11.76 11.80 -0.87
CA TYR A 276 11.82 11.24 -2.21
C TYR A 276 10.59 11.57 -3.08
N GLU A 277 9.59 12.30 -2.59
CA GLU A 277 8.33 12.51 -3.32
C GLU A 277 8.55 13.34 -4.59
N ILE A 278 9.40 14.37 -4.55
CA ILE A 278 9.74 15.15 -5.77
C ILE A 278 10.44 14.26 -6.80
N PHE A 279 11.34 13.39 -6.36
CA PHE A 279 11.98 12.43 -7.26
C PHE A 279 10.96 11.43 -7.82
N LEU A 280 10.03 10.95 -7.01
CA LEU A 280 8.96 10.06 -7.46
C LEU A 280 8.04 10.76 -8.48
N ILE A 281 7.67 12.02 -8.25
CA ILE A 281 6.90 12.83 -9.21
C ILE A 281 7.67 12.96 -10.53
N PHE A 282 8.98 13.20 -10.47
CA PHE A 282 9.84 13.20 -11.66
C PHE A 282 9.80 11.85 -12.40
N VAL A 283 9.84 10.72 -11.69
CA VAL A 283 9.72 9.37 -12.30
C VAL A 283 8.38 9.19 -12.99
N PHE A 284 7.28 9.60 -12.35
CA PHE A 284 5.95 9.51 -12.94
C PHE A 284 5.77 10.44 -14.14
N LEU A 285 6.38 11.62 -14.15
CA LEU A 285 6.43 12.49 -15.32
C LEU A 285 7.25 11.84 -16.44
N CYS A 286 8.44 11.29 -16.16
CA CYS A 286 9.21 10.52 -17.15
C CYS A 286 8.38 9.37 -17.74
N ARG A 287 7.65 8.63 -16.89
CA ARG A 287 6.71 7.59 -17.33
C ARG A 287 5.63 8.16 -18.23
N TYR A 288 5.03 9.28 -17.84
CA TYR A 288 3.96 9.90 -18.59
C TYR A 288 4.42 10.38 -19.96
N PHE A 289 5.64 10.90 -20.08
CA PHE A 289 6.30 11.23 -21.34
C PHE A 289 6.89 10.01 -22.08
N CYS A 290 6.60 8.79 -21.60
CA CYS A 290 7.10 7.52 -22.14
C CYS A 290 8.64 7.41 -22.22
N PHE A 291 9.40 8.11 -21.36
CA PHE A 291 10.87 8.09 -21.40
C PHE A 291 11.45 6.86 -20.68
N TYR A 292 11.20 5.68 -21.26
CA TYR A 292 11.49 4.37 -20.65
C TYR A 292 12.91 4.21 -20.07
N PRO A 293 14.01 4.57 -20.78
CA PRO A 293 15.36 4.39 -20.23
C PRO A 293 15.60 5.18 -18.95
N HIS A 294 15.04 6.40 -18.86
CA HIS A 294 15.17 7.24 -17.67
C HIS A 294 14.29 6.74 -16.52
N VAL A 295 13.12 6.16 -16.81
CA VAL A 295 12.31 5.49 -15.78
C VAL A 295 13.09 4.33 -15.15
N LEU A 296 13.71 3.46 -15.95
CA LEU A 296 14.52 2.36 -15.43
C LEU A 296 15.68 2.86 -14.56
N LYS A 297 16.46 3.84 -15.08
CA LYS A 297 17.57 4.45 -14.34
C LYS A 297 17.13 5.00 -12.98
N CYS A 298 15.96 5.63 -12.92
CA CYS A 298 15.46 6.16 -11.65
C CYS A 298 15.00 5.06 -10.69
N LEU A 299 14.35 3.99 -11.18
CA LEU A 299 13.96 2.85 -10.35
C LEU A 299 15.19 2.12 -9.77
N ASP A 300 16.27 2.02 -10.54
CA ASP A 300 17.55 1.47 -10.08
C ASP A 300 18.18 2.35 -8.99
N LEU A 301 18.13 3.69 -9.14
CA LEU A 301 18.59 4.63 -8.11
C LEU A 301 17.75 4.56 -6.82
N MET A 302 16.45 4.28 -6.92
CA MET A 302 15.58 4.03 -5.76
C MET A 302 15.81 2.66 -5.12
N ASN A 303 16.64 1.80 -5.73
CA ASN A 303 16.96 0.47 -5.24
C ASN A 303 15.72 -0.41 -5.01
N VAL A 304 14.76 -0.40 -5.94
CA VAL A 304 13.51 -1.16 -5.87
C VAL A 304 13.80 -2.67 -5.88
N ARG A 305 13.43 -3.38 -4.80
CA ARG A 305 13.68 -4.83 -4.65
C ARG A 305 12.51 -5.57 -3.99
N ASN A 306 12.48 -6.89 -4.15
CA ASN A 306 11.58 -7.82 -3.45
C ASN A 306 10.10 -7.40 -3.58
N ALA A 307 9.38 -7.28 -2.46
CA ALA A 307 7.98 -6.88 -2.40
C ALA A 307 7.67 -5.52 -3.07
N GLN A 308 8.66 -4.68 -3.36
CA GLN A 308 8.45 -3.44 -4.12
C GLN A 308 8.31 -3.70 -5.62
N VAL A 309 8.97 -4.73 -6.17
CA VAL A 309 8.90 -5.08 -7.60
C VAL A 309 7.46 -5.33 -8.07
N PRO A 310 6.64 -6.19 -7.44
CA PRO A 310 5.26 -6.40 -7.89
C PRO A 310 4.41 -5.13 -7.78
N ASN A 311 4.73 -4.22 -6.86
CA ASN A 311 3.95 -3.00 -6.61
C ASN A 311 4.35 -1.83 -7.53
N LEU A 312 5.59 -1.80 -8.02
CA LEU A 312 6.15 -0.68 -8.80
C LEU A 312 6.41 -1.02 -10.26
N SER A 313 6.30 -2.29 -10.66
CA SER A 313 6.64 -2.70 -12.04
C SER A 313 5.78 -2.01 -13.11
N PHE A 314 4.52 -1.66 -12.77
CA PHE A 314 3.63 -0.95 -13.70
C PHE A 314 4.20 0.40 -14.17
N ILE A 315 5.11 1.01 -13.40
CA ILE A 315 5.71 2.30 -13.74
C ILE A 315 6.48 2.20 -15.07
N TRP A 316 7.18 1.08 -15.32
CA TRP A 316 7.92 0.85 -16.57
C TRP A 316 7.19 -0.09 -17.52
N SER A 317 6.50 -1.12 -17.02
CA SER A 317 5.88 -2.16 -17.86
C SER A 317 4.72 -1.62 -18.68
N ASP A 318 3.99 -0.63 -18.15
CA ASP A 318 2.91 0.03 -18.89
C ASP A 318 3.45 0.73 -20.16
N ILE A 319 4.63 1.36 -20.10
CA ILE A 319 5.28 1.98 -21.26
C ILE A 319 5.70 0.89 -22.26
N LEU A 320 6.34 -0.17 -21.75
CA LEU A 320 6.81 -1.29 -22.55
C LEU A 320 5.66 -1.88 -23.38
N PHE A 321 4.54 -2.20 -22.74
CA PHE A 321 3.40 -2.80 -23.43
C PHE A 321 2.64 -1.81 -24.30
N ALA A 322 2.41 -0.57 -23.84
CA ALA A 322 1.68 0.43 -24.61
C ALA A 322 2.43 0.88 -25.88
N LYS A 323 3.77 0.86 -25.87
CA LYS A 323 4.60 1.28 -27.00
C LYS A 323 5.24 0.10 -27.77
N GLY A 324 4.99 -1.14 -27.36
CA GLY A 324 5.54 -2.32 -28.02
C GLY A 324 7.07 -2.44 -27.95
N ILE A 325 7.68 -1.94 -26.87
CA ILE A 325 9.14 -1.99 -26.68
C ILE A 325 9.56 -3.43 -26.34
N GLU A 326 10.59 -3.94 -27.00
CA GLU A 326 11.13 -5.27 -26.71
C GLU A 326 12.22 -5.24 -25.62
N ASP A 327 11.82 -5.37 -24.36
CA ASP A 327 12.75 -5.55 -23.23
C ASP A 327 12.45 -6.86 -22.47
N ASN A 328 12.87 -7.97 -23.07
CA ASN A 328 12.65 -9.29 -22.50
C ASN A 328 13.52 -9.56 -21.26
N TRP A 329 14.65 -8.88 -21.11
CA TRP A 329 15.53 -9.04 -19.97
C TRP A 329 14.87 -8.48 -18.71
N LYS A 330 14.45 -7.21 -18.73
CA LYS A 330 13.81 -6.57 -17.56
C LYS A 330 12.52 -7.28 -17.16
N ARG A 331 11.74 -7.71 -18.16
CA ARG A 331 10.51 -8.48 -17.95
C ARG A 331 10.76 -9.81 -17.23
N LYS A 332 11.78 -10.58 -17.66
CA LYS A 332 12.12 -11.85 -17.02
C LYS A 332 12.65 -11.64 -15.60
N GLU A 333 13.52 -10.65 -15.41
CA GLU A 333 14.04 -10.28 -14.08
C GLU A 333 12.89 -10.02 -13.08
N ALA A 334 11.87 -9.24 -13.47
CA ALA A 334 10.73 -8.96 -12.62
C ALA A 334 9.87 -10.21 -12.32
N ILE A 335 9.65 -11.09 -13.30
CA ILE A 335 8.93 -12.36 -13.11
C ILE A 335 9.68 -13.25 -12.12
N ASP A 336 11.00 -13.39 -12.31
CA ASP A 336 11.85 -14.23 -11.47
C ASP A 336 11.87 -13.69 -10.03
N ASN A 337 11.94 -12.37 -9.84
CA ASN A 337 11.87 -11.76 -8.50
C ASN A 337 10.53 -12.05 -7.78
N ILE A 338 9.39 -11.92 -8.49
CA ILE A 338 8.07 -12.24 -7.91
C ILE A 338 8.01 -13.74 -7.55
N GLN A 339 8.53 -14.60 -8.41
CA GLN A 339 8.56 -16.05 -8.17
C GLN A 339 9.48 -16.42 -6.99
N GLU A 340 10.61 -15.73 -6.83
CA GLU A 340 11.51 -15.87 -5.69
C GLU A 340 10.82 -15.48 -4.38
N CYS A 341 10.11 -14.34 -4.36
CA CYS A 341 9.30 -13.93 -3.20
C CYS A 341 8.29 -15.01 -2.80
N VAL A 342 7.57 -15.58 -3.77
CA VAL A 342 6.63 -16.70 -3.54
C VAL A 342 7.35 -17.92 -2.99
N ASN A 343 8.52 -18.27 -3.54
CA ASN A 343 9.29 -19.42 -3.09
C ASN A 343 9.78 -19.25 -1.66
N ASP A 344 10.20 -18.05 -1.27
CA ASP A 344 10.70 -17.79 0.09
C ASP A 344 9.58 -17.78 1.12
N LEU A 345 8.39 -17.28 0.77
CA LEU A 345 7.19 -17.44 1.59
C LEU A 345 6.85 -18.92 1.78
N ASN A 346 6.84 -19.70 0.70
CA ASN A 346 6.54 -21.14 0.75
C ASN A 346 7.54 -21.91 1.62
N LYS A 347 8.85 -21.60 1.52
CA LYS A 347 9.88 -22.21 2.38
C LYS A 347 9.69 -21.86 3.86
N SER A 348 9.18 -20.67 4.16
CA SER A 348 8.99 -20.17 5.54
C SER A 348 7.81 -20.84 6.26
N ILE A 349 6.79 -21.32 5.53
CA ILE A 349 5.60 -21.95 6.11
C ILE A 349 5.95 -23.10 7.06
N LYS A 350 6.85 -24.01 6.64
CA LYS A 350 7.27 -25.14 7.47
C LYS A 350 7.82 -24.67 8.82
N TYR A 351 8.64 -23.64 8.79
CA TYR A 351 9.23 -23.06 10.01
C TYR A 351 8.13 -22.47 10.90
N PHE A 352 7.21 -21.66 10.34
CA PHE A 352 6.10 -21.08 11.09
C PHE A 352 5.21 -22.13 11.76
N ILE A 353 4.86 -23.21 11.06
CA ILE A 353 4.13 -24.35 11.64
C ILE A 353 4.94 -24.95 12.79
N SER A 354 6.23 -25.21 12.55
CA SER A 354 7.10 -25.89 13.50
C SER A 354 7.24 -25.13 14.82
N VAL A 355 7.26 -23.79 14.77
CA VAL A 355 7.33 -22.91 15.96
C VAL A 355 5.94 -22.49 16.48
N GLY A 356 4.85 -23.04 15.94
CA GLY A 356 3.48 -22.75 16.36
C GLY A 356 3.01 -21.33 16.05
N ASN A 357 3.57 -20.69 15.03
CA ASN A 357 3.15 -19.36 14.58
C ASN A 357 2.08 -19.45 13.48
N LEU A 358 0.89 -19.90 13.86
CA LEU A 358 -0.18 -20.26 12.92
C LEU A 358 -0.74 -19.04 12.16
N ALA A 359 -0.80 -17.86 12.78
CA ALA A 359 -1.21 -16.64 12.11
C ALA A 359 -0.31 -16.30 10.91
N HIS A 360 1.01 -16.40 11.09
CA HIS A 360 1.96 -16.14 10.00
C HIS A 360 1.90 -17.20 8.89
N VAL A 361 1.40 -18.42 9.18
CA VAL A 361 1.14 -19.41 8.13
C VAL A 361 -0.01 -18.94 7.24
N VAL A 362 -1.12 -18.47 7.85
CA VAL A 362 -2.26 -17.92 7.12
C VAL A 362 -1.82 -16.72 6.29
N ASP A 363 -1.12 -15.75 6.89
CA ASP A 363 -0.63 -14.56 6.20
C ASP A 363 0.31 -14.90 5.03
N ALA A 364 1.22 -15.86 5.21
CA ALA A 364 2.15 -16.28 4.17
C ALA A 364 1.44 -16.97 3.00
N ILE A 365 0.44 -17.81 3.27
CA ILE A 365 -0.38 -18.47 2.23
C ILE A 365 -1.17 -17.43 1.45
N ASP A 366 -1.84 -16.51 2.15
CA ASP A 366 -2.66 -15.46 1.54
C ASP A 366 -1.81 -14.51 0.68
N LEU A 367 -0.63 -14.10 1.18
CA LEU A 367 0.32 -13.27 0.42
C LEU A 367 0.88 -14.01 -0.79
N ALA A 368 1.28 -15.29 -0.64
CA ALA A 368 1.79 -16.09 -1.76
C ALA A 368 0.72 -16.27 -2.85
N ARG A 369 -0.55 -16.46 -2.46
CA ARG A 369 -1.69 -16.51 -3.40
C ARG A 369 -1.86 -15.18 -4.12
N SER A 370 -1.92 -14.06 -3.37
CA SER A 370 -2.05 -12.71 -3.92
C SER A 370 -0.95 -12.37 -4.93
N LEU A 371 0.30 -12.77 -4.67
CA LEU A 371 1.41 -12.56 -5.61
C LEU A 371 1.26 -13.39 -6.90
N LYS A 372 0.87 -14.67 -6.78
CA LYS A 372 0.65 -15.58 -7.92
C LYS A 372 -0.51 -15.11 -8.81
N GLU A 373 -1.54 -14.53 -8.20
CA GLU A 373 -2.75 -14.03 -8.86
C GLU A 373 -2.63 -12.54 -9.23
N SER A 374 -1.51 -11.89 -8.93
CA SER A 374 -1.35 -10.46 -9.17
C SER A 374 -1.49 -10.12 -10.66
N VAL A 375 -2.28 -9.07 -10.94
CA VAL A 375 -2.48 -8.55 -12.30
C VAL A 375 -1.14 -8.22 -12.95
N ILE A 376 -0.20 -7.65 -12.20
CA ILE A 376 1.15 -7.33 -12.71
C ILE A 376 1.90 -8.58 -13.20
N LEU A 377 1.89 -9.68 -12.43
CA LEU A 377 2.55 -10.92 -12.86
C LEU A 377 1.92 -11.48 -14.13
N LEU A 378 0.59 -11.44 -14.24
CA LEU A 378 -0.14 -11.87 -15.42
C LEU A 378 0.21 -11.01 -16.65
N GLU A 379 0.21 -9.68 -16.51
CA GLU A 379 0.60 -8.74 -17.59
C GLU A 379 2.04 -8.99 -18.07
N LEU A 380 2.97 -9.24 -17.15
CA LEU A 380 4.36 -9.58 -17.48
C LEU A 380 4.49 -10.91 -18.23
N LYS A 381 3.68 -11.92 -17.90
CA LYS A 381 3.67 -13.22 -18.58
C LYS A 381 3.02 -13.12 -19.96
N GLU A 382 1.87 -12.46 -20.05
CA GLU A 382 1.07 -12.33 -21.29
C GLU A 382 1.57 -11.23 -22.23
N ARG A 383 2.46 -10.35 -21.76
CA ARG A 383 3.05 -9.24 -22.50
C ARG A 383 2.04 -8.21 -23.01
N LYS A 384 1.00 -7.94 -22.22
CA LYS A 384 -0.04 -6.97 -22.54
C LYS A 384 -0.66 -6.42 -21.26
N ILE A 385 -1.28 -5.26 -21.36
CA ILE A 385 -2.09 -4.68 -20.29
C ILE A 385 -3.43 -5.44 -20.23
N ILE A 386 -3.82 -5.91 -19.04
CA ILE A 386 -5.10 -6.61 -18.80
C ILE A 386 -5.88 -5.98 -17.64
N GLY A 387 -5.23 -5.19 -16.79
CA GLY A 387 -5.85 -4.59 -15.62
C GLY A 387 -7.02 -3.66 -15.96
N THR A 388 -8.02 -3.66 -15.08
CA THR A 388 -9.18 -2.77 -15.13
C THR A 388 -9.17 -1.70 -14.03
N ASN A 389 -8.38 -1.92 -12.97
CA ASN A 389 -8.22 -0.95 -11.89
C ASN A 389 -6.98 -0.08 -12.12
N ALA A 390 -7.19 1.24 -12.21
CA ALA A 390 -6.13 2.23 -12.39
C ALA A 390 -5.50 2.70 -11.05
N SER A 391 -6.19 2.47 -9.93
CA SER A 391 -5.82 3.00 -8.61
C SER A 391 -4.65 2.24 -7.98
N ASN A 392 -3.81 2.97 -7.25
CA ASN A 392 -2.65 2.47 -6.53
C ASN A 392 -2.28 3.42 -5.38
N SER A 393 -1.22 3.10 -4.62
CA SER A 393 -0.79 3.88 -3.45
C SER A 393 -0.37 5.31 -3.75
N PHE A 394 -0.01 5.63 -5.00
CA PHE A 394 0.45 6.97 -5.41
C PHE A 394 -0.65 7.86 -5.99
N HIS A 395 -1.86 7.33 -6.15
CA HIS A 395 -2.97 8.01 -6.84
C HIS A 395 -3.26 9.42 -6.29
N SER A 396 -3.02 9.67 -5.00
CA SER A 396 -3.28 10.96 -4.35
C SER A 396 -2.02 11.74 -3.97
N LEU A 397 -0.84 11.42 -4.53
CA LEU A 397 0.43 12.03 -4.14
C LEU A 397 0.43 13.57 -4.29
N LEU A 398 -0.22 14.06 -5.33
CA LEU A 398 -0.43 15.49 -5.63
C LEU A 398 -1.92 15.87 -5.65
N GLY A 399 -2.74 15.14 -4.88
CA GLY A 399 -4.18 15.37 -4.81
C GLY A 399 -4.96 14.80 -6.00
N THR A 400 -6.28 14.86 -5.89
CA THR A 400 -7.22 14.23 -6.84
C THR A 400 -7.14 14.78 -8.25
N ARG A 401 -6.82 16.07 -8.43
CA ARG A 401 -6.73 16.71 -9.77
C ARG A 401 -5.54 16.23 -10.60
N CYS A 402 -4.50 15.73 -9.94
CA CYS A 402 -3.27 15.23 -10.57
C CYS A 402 -3.24 13.70 -10.67
N SER A 403 -4.26 13.00 -10.19
CA SER A 403 -4.21 11.56 -9.96
C SER A 403 -3.93 10.75 -11.23
N TYR A 404 -4.42 11.24 -12.38
CA TYR A 404 -4.22 10.64 -13.70
C TYR A 404 -2.74 10.40 -14.06
N LEU A 405 -1.82 11.20 -13.54
CA LEU A 405 -0.39 11.04 -13.76
C LEU A 405 0.15 9.74 -13.12
N PHE A 406 -0.43 9.36 -11.99
CA PHE A 406 0.00 8.24 -11.15
C PHE A 406 -0.75 6.94 -11.44
N GLU A 407 -1.82 7.01 -12.23
CA GLU A 407 -2.66 5.87 -12.56
C GLU A 407 -1.89 4.78 -13.31
N LYS A 408 -2.19 3.53 -12.94
CA LYS A 408 -1.83 2.37 -13.76
C LYS A 408 -2.63 2.41 -15.05
N MET A 409 -2.01 2.01 -16.16
CA MET A 409 -2.73 1.80 -17.41
C MET A 409 -3.73 0.64 -17.30
N THR A 410 -4.88 0.84 -17.93
CA THR A 410 -5.95 -0.15 -18.08
C THR A 410 -6.22 -0.40 -19.55
N VAL A 411 -6.92 -1.49 -19.88
CA VAL A 411 -7.32 -1.81 -21.26
C VAL A 411 -8.09 -0.68 -21.95
N GLU A 412 -8.86 0.12 -21.19
CA GLU A 412 -9.62 1.26 -21.70
C GLU A 412 -8.75 2.51 -21.96
N LYS A 413 -7.63 2.64 -21.24
CA LYS A 413 -6.75 3.80 -21.27
C LYS A 413 -5.56 3.66 -22.22
N ILE A 414 -5.49 2.54 -22.97
CA ILE A 414 -4.44 2.33 -23.98
C ILE A 414 -4.57 3.42 -25.06
N PRO A 415 -3.49 4.15 -25.39
CA PRO A 415 -3.55 5.24 -26.35
C PRO A 415 -3.97 4.72 -27.72
N LYS A 416 -4.82 5.49 -28.42
CA LYS A 416 -5.28 5.15 -29.77
C LYS A 416 -4.34 5.70 -30.85
N GLY A 417 -3.50 6.68 -30.50
CA GLY A 417 -2.49 7.27 -31.37
C GLY A 417 -1.05 7.11 -30.87
N LYS A 418 -0.08 7.48 -31.72
CA LYS A 418 1.34 7.59 -31.37
C LYS A 418 1.63 8.92 -30.66
N CYS A 419 1.04 9.14 -29.49
CA CYS A 419 1.35 10.34 -28.69
C CYS A 419 2.67 10.16 -27.91
N MET A 420 3.32 11.28 -27.55
CA MET A 420 4.43 11.29 -26.58
C MET A 420 3.98 11.02 -25.16
N PHE A 421 2.69 11.17 -24.90
CA PHE A 421 2.10 10.82 -23.62
C PHE A 421 1.69 9.35 -23.55
N LEU A 422 1.72 8.80 -22.33
CA LEU A 422 1.33 7.42 -22.03
C LEU A 422 -0.17 7.20 -22.26
N THR A 423 -0.98 8.25 -22.11
CA THR A 423 -2.41 8.27 -22.42
C THR A 423 -2.70 9.55 -23.22
N ASP A 424 -3.51 9.45 -24.27
CA ASP A 424 -4.01 10.59 -25.06
C ASP A 424 -5.38 11.13 -24.57
N PHE A 425 -5.95 10.52 -23.52
CA PHE A 425 -7.26 10.91 -22.96
C PHE A 425 -7.24 12.25 -22.22
N TYR A 426 -6.13 12.57 -21.57
CA TYR A 426 -6.03 13.75 -20.70
C TYR A 426 -5.28 14.90 -21.37
N VAL A 427 -4.37 14.59 -22.31
CA VAL A 427 -3.53 15.57 -23.02
C VAL A 427 -3.39 15.13 -24.46
N SER A 428 -3.94 15.92 -25.39
CA SER A 428 -3.98 15.59 -26.82
C SER A 428 -2.97 16.37 -27.66
N GLU A 429 -2.39 17.44 -27.12
CA GLU A 429 -1.42 18.30 -27.82
C GLU A 429 0.01 17.74 -27.66
N GLY A 430 0.90 18.03 -28.62
CA GLY A 430 2.33 17.73 -28.46
C GLY A 430 2.99 18.69 -27.47
N CYS A 431 4.10 18.27 -26.85
CA CYS A 431 4.97 19.16 -26.08
C CYS A 431 6.27 19.34 -26.85
N SER A 432 6.65 20.57 -27.20
CA SER A 432 7.98 20.84 -27.76
C SER A 432 8.89 21.52 -26.74
N LEU A 433 10.20 21.34 -26.89
CA LEU A 433 11.19 22.08 -26.09
C LEU A 433 11.01 23.60 -26.20
N GLU A 434 10.58 24.11 -27.35
CA GLU A 434 10.41 25.54 -27.56
C GLU A 434 9.20 26.10 -26.78
N ASP A 435 8.12 25.33 -26.65
CA ASP A 435 6.98 25.69 -25.79
C ASP A 435 7.40 25.73 -24.31
N VAL A 436 8.27 24.80 -23.89
CA VAL A 436 8.80 24.75 -22.52
C VAL A 436 9.75 25.92 -22.27
N LYS A 437 10.55 26.34 -23.25
CA LYS A 437 11.43 27.51 -23.13
C LYS A 437 10.66 28.82 -23.11
N ASN A 438 9.64 28.95 -23.95
CA ASN A 438 8.82 30.17 -24.10
C ASN A 438 7.65 30.20 -23.10
N ASN A 439 7.89 29.75 -21.87
CA ASN A 439 6.86 29.58 -20.87
C ASN A 439 6.51 30.87 -20.08
N GLY A 440 7.37 31.89 -20.14
CA GLY A 440 7.16 33.18 -19.46
C GLY A 440 7.30 33.16 -17.93
N LEU A 441 7.57 32.01 -17.31
CA LEU A 441 7.69 31.84 -15.86
C LEU A 441 9.13 31.56 -15.40
N TRP A 442 9.89 30.76 -16.16
CA TRP A 442 11.25 30.35 -15.81
C TRP A 442 12.19 30.35 -17.01
N ASN A 443 13.47 30.67 -16.72
CA ASN A 443 14.57 30.35 -17.62
C ASN A 443 14.99 28.89 -17.39
N VAL A 444 14.74 28.05 -18.38
CA VAL A 444 15.06 26.61 -18.35
C VAL A 444 16.57 26.43 -18.44
N GLU A 445 17.12 25.61 -17.55
CA GLU A 445 18.57 25.36 -17.44
C GLU A 445 19.10 24.43 -18.53
N GLU A 446 20.36 24.60 -18.94
CA GLU A 446 20.97 23.84 -20.05
C GLU A 446 20.95 22.32 -19.81
N ASP A 447 21.19 21.87 -18.59
CA ASP A 447 21.13 20.44 -18.24
C ASP A 447 19.75 19.82 -18.52
N PHE A 448 18.68 20.60 -18.32
CA PHE A 448 17.34 20.14 -18.66
C PHE A 448 17.09 20.19 -20.17
N ILE A 449 17.62 21.18 -20.87
CA ILE A 449 17.55 21.28 -22.34
C ILE A 449 18.17 20.03 -22.98
N ILE A 450 19.34 19.60 -22.50
CA ILE A 450 20.00 18.36 -22.94
C ILE A 450 19.11 17.15 -22.66
N PHE A 451 18.63 17.00 -21.43
CA PHE A 451 17.73 15.91 -21.03
C PHE A 451 16.45 15.84 -21.89
N PHE A 452 15.83 16.98 -22.19
CA PHE A 452 14.59 17.02 -22.99
C PHE A 452 14.85 16.65 -24.45
N ARG A 453 16.00 17.05 -25.02
CA ARG A 453 16.40 16.64 -26.38
C ARG A 453 16.60 15.13 -26.49
N GLU A 454 17.25 14.53 -25.49
CA GLU A 454 17.41 13.06 -25.42
C GLU A 454 16.04 12.37 -25.41
N MET A 455 15.07 12.92 -24.68
CA MET A 455 13.70 12.41 -24.63
C MET A 455 13.00 12.51 -25.99
N GLU A 456 13.11 13.65 -26.68
CA GLU A 456 12.54 13.84 -28.03
C GLU A 456 13.18 12.89 -29.06
N GLU A 457 14.50 12.66 -28.98
CA GLU A 457 15.22 11.72 -29.85
C GLU A 457 14.81 10.26 -29.59
N TYR A 458 14.69 9.89 -28.32
CA TYR A 458 14.18 8.59 -27.92
C TYR A 458 12.76 8.36 -28.48
N TRP A 459 11.88 9.36 -28.36
CA TRP A 459 10.52 9.27 -28.88
C TRP A 459 10.47 9.11 -30.40
N LYS A 460 11.34 9.82 -31.14
CA LYS A 460 11.50 9.64 -32.60
C LYS A 460 11.95 8.22 -32.96
N THR A 461 12.64 7.52 -32.06
CA THR A 461 13.15 6.17 -32.31
C THR A 461 12.07 5.12 -32.12
N ILE A 462 11.25 5.21 -31.06
CA ILE A 462 10.20 4.22 -30.77
C ILE A 462 8.93 4.36 -31.63
N ASN A 463 8.78 5.46 -32.37
CA ASN A 463 7.62 5.69 -33.24
C ASN A 463 7.89 5.51 -34.74
N LYS A 464 9.15 5.30 -35.13
CA LYS A 464 9.51 4.78 -36.47
C LYS A 464 9.03 3.35 -36.58
#